data_AF-A0A6B2EC24-F1
#
_entry.id   AF-A0A6B2EC24-F1
#
_cell.length_a   1.000
_cell.length_b   1.000
_cell.length_c   1.000
_cell.angle_alpha   90.00
_cell.angle_beta   90.00
_cell.angle_gamma   90.00
#
_symmetry.space_group_name_H-M   'P 1'
#
loop_
_entity.id
_entity.type
_entity.pdbx_description
1 polymer ?
#
loop_
_entity_poly.entity_id
_entity_poly.type
_entity_poly.pdbx_seq_one_letter_code
_entity_poly.pdbx_strand_id
1 'polypeptide(L)'
;IGELNSSELGTKEFWDKSYELEIQNYKSHGDVGEIWFDESSQTRVINWILKSDEISPEDRILDIGCGNGMFLIELAKEGFGNSIGVDYSQQAIDLARSIGQDNDLNSISYQAVDILSQLEIEKLGKFRIAHDKGTFDAICLCPEDPTGKRAKYLENIFNLTA
;
A
#
# COMPACT_ATOMS: atom_id res chain seq x y z
N ILE A 1 -14.14 -18.85 -11.60
CA ILE A 1 -13.72 -17.45 -11.89
C ILE A 1 -12.62 -17.59 -12.93
N GLY A 2 -12.79 -17.01 -14.12
CA GLY A 2 -11.81 -17.15 -15.21
C GLY A 2 -10.50 -16.44 -14.87
N GLU A 3 -9.37 -16.96 -15.34
CA GLU A 3 -8.08 -16.30 -15.19
C GLU A 3 -8.08 -14.98 -15.98
N LEU A 4 -7.61 -13.91 -15.33
CA LEU A 4 -7.36 -12.64 -16.01
C LEU A 4 -6.17 -12.80 -16.96
N ASN A 5 -6.19 -12.09 -18.08
CA ASN A 5 -5.01 -11.99 -18.93
C ASN A 5 -3.91 -11.25 -18.16
N SER A 6 -2.66 -11.69 -18.31
CA SER A 6 -1.53 -10.98 -17.72
C SER A 6 -1.37 -9.59 -18.35
N SER A 7 -0.75 -8.69 -17.58
CA SER A 7 -0.50 -7.31 -17.97
C SER A 7 0.82 -6.83 -17.39
N GLU A 8 1.40 -5.76 -17.98
CA GLU A 8 2.56 -5.08 -17.41
C GLU A 8 2.30 -4.56 -15.99
N LEU A 9 1.04 -4.26 -15.67
CA LEU A 9 0.56 -3.91 -14.33
C LEU A 9 0.83 -4.98 -13.27
N GLY A 10 1.12 -6.21 -13.67
CA GLY A 10 1.52 -7.30 -12.77
C GLY A 10 3.04 -7.46 -12.62
N THR A 11 3.84 -6.53 -13.14
CA THR A 11 5.31 -6.60 -13.16
C THR A 11 5.94 -5.51 -12.31
N LYS A 12 6.98 -5.85 -11.54
CA LYS A 12 7.69 -4.87 -10.71
C LYS A 12 8.37 -3.81 -11.58
N GLU A 13 8.84 -4.20 -12.75
CA GLU A 13 9.52 -3.32 -13.71
C GLU A 13 8.62 -2.20 -14.21
N PHE A 14 7.32 -2.45 -14.38
CA PHE A 14 6.36 -1.41 -14.72
C PHE A 14 6.23 -0.40 -13.57
N TRP A 15 5.98 -0.90 -12.36
CA TRP A 15 5.75 -0.07 -11.19
C TRP A 15 6.98 0.76 -10.79
N ASP A 16 8.17 0.17 -10.79
CA ASP A 16 9.42 0.91 -10.52
C ASP A 16 9.56 2.09 -11.49
N LYS A 17 9.30 1.90 -12.79
CA LYS A 17 9.38 2.98 -13.80
C LYS A 17 8.31 4.06 -13.58
N SER A 18 7.09 3.65 -13.25
CA SER A 18 5.99 4.58 -12.96
C SER A 18 6.35 5.45 -11.76
N TYR A 19 6.83 4.86 -10.66
CA TYR A 19 7.22 5.61 -9.47
C TYR A 19 8.46 6.48 -9.69
N GLU A 20 9.42 6.09 -10.53
CA GLU A 20 10.54 6.98 -10.91
C GLU A 20 10.05 8.26 -11.59
N LEU A 21 9.07 8.14 -12.50
CA LEU A 21 8.45 9.28 -13.16
C LEU A 21 7.67 10.14 -12.16
N GLU A 22 6.88 9.52 -11.29
CA GLU A 22 6.10 10.22 -10.27
C GLU A 22 6.98 10.99 -9.29
N ILE A 23 8.14 10.45 -8.88
CA ILE A 23 9.11 11.18 -8.07
C ILE A 23 9.59 12.45 -8.79
N GLN A 24 9.83 12.39 -10.09
CA GLN A 24 10.26 13.55 -10.88
C GLN A 24 9.14 14.60 -10.99
N ASN A 25 7.91 14.15 -11.22
CA ASN A 25 6.72 15.00 -11.28
C ASN A 25 6.46 15.68 -9.93
N TYR A 26 6.55 14.93 -8.83
CA TYR A 26 6.38 15.47 -7.48
C TYR A 26 7.42 16.54 -7.18
N LYS A 27 8.70 16.27 -7.45
CA LYS A 27 9.79 17.25 -7.23
C LYS A 27 9.67 18.50 -8.10
N SER A 28 9.08 18.39 -9.29
CA SER A 28 9.02 19.51 -10.24
C SER A 28 7.78 20.38 -10.05
N HIS A 29 6.63 19.78 -9.76
CA HIS A 29 5.35 20.51 -9.68
C HIS A 29 4.36 19.97 -8.63
N GLY A 30 4.81 19.12 -7.69
CA GLY A 30 4.00 18.67 -6.56
C GLY A 30 2.91 17.66 -6.90
N ASP A 31 2.96 17.05 -8.09
CA ASP A 31 2.03 16.00 -8.48
C ASP A 31 2.35 14.69 -7.74
N VAL A 32 1.38 14.20 -6.98
CA VAL A 32 1.52 13.02 -6.09
C VAL A 32 1.44 11.69 -6.85
N GLY A 33 1.23 11.72 -8.17
CA GLY A 33 1.13 10.50 -8.98
C GLY A 33 -0.26 9.88 -8.98
N GLU A 34 -0.37 8.68 -9.55
CA GLU A 34 -1.65 8.03 -9.77
C GLU A 34 -2.24 7.43 -8.49
N ILE A 35 -3.50 7.71 -8.21
CA ILE A 35 -4.27 7.07 -7.14
C ILE A 35 -5.18 6.00 -7.77
N TRP A 36 -4.72 4.75 -7.71
CA TRP A 36 -5.46 3.60 -8.23
C TRP A 36 -6.82 3.42 -7.55
N PHE A 37 -7.85 3.08 -8.34
CA PHE A 37 -9.25 2.97 -7.90
C PHE A 37 -9.83 4.26 -7.28
N ASP A 38 -9.29 5.43 -7.66
CA ASP A 38 -9.77 6.77 -7.30
C ASP A 38 -9.74 7.14 -5.80
N GLU A 39 -9.83 8.44 -5.54
CA GLU A 39 -9.82 9.00 -4.18
C GLU A 39 -11.10 8.70 -3.37
N SER A 40 -12.20 8.37 -4.05
CA SER A 40 -13.47 8.07 -3.38
C SER A 40 -13.41 6.71 -2.67
N SER A 41 -12.67 5.75 -3.24
CA SER A 41 -12.51 4.43 -2.64
C SER A 41 -11.75 4.50 -1.31
N GLN A 42 -10.60 5.20 -1.27
CA GLN A 42 -9.86 5.45 -0.04
C GLN A 42 -10.72 6.22 0.98
N THR A 43 -11.45 7.24 0.54
CA THR A 43 -12.30 8.06 1.43
C THR A 43 -13.38 7.22 2.10
N ARG A 44 -13.95 6.24 1.40
CA ARG A 44 -14.95 5.32 1.99
C ARG A 44 -14.34 4.43 3.08
N VAL A 45 -13.12 3.94 2.89
CA VAL A 45 -12.42 3.12 3.89
C VAL A 45 -12.05 3.96 5.11
N ILE A 46 -11.49 5.15 4.92
CA ILE A 46 -11.17 6.07 6.03
C ILE A 46 -12.45 6.37 6.84
N ASN A 47 -13.54 6.75 6.17
CA ASN A 47 -14.82 6.99 6.85
C ASN A 47 -15.37 5.77 7.61
N TRP A 48 -15.10 4.56 7.14
CA TRP A 48 -15.47 3.35 7.86
C TRP A 48 -14.61 3.16 9.12
N ILE A 49 -13.30 3.40 9.03
CA ILE A 49 -12.38 3.38 10.18
C ILE A 49 -12.83 4.38 11.25
N LEU A 50 -13.08 5.64 10.86
CA LEU A 50 -13.47 6.71 11.79
C LEU A 50 -14.80 6.47 12.51
N LYS A 51 -15.69 5.67 11.92
CA LYS A 51 -17.02 5.37 12.48
C LYS A 51 -17.05 4.09 13.29
N SER A 52 -15.95 3.34 13.35
CA SER A 52 -15.88 2.08 14.06
C SER A 52 -15.58 2.31 15.53
N ASP A 53 -16.45 1.80 16.41
CA ASP A 53 -16.19 1.78 17.86
C ASP A 53 -15.11 0.77 18.27
N GLU A 54 -14.70 -0.13 17.35
CA GLU A 54 -13.73 -1.19 17.61
C GLU A 54 -12.29 -0.79 17.25
N ILE A 55 -12.12 0.29 16.49
CA ILE A 55 -10.81 0.73 15.99
C ILE A 55 -10.40 2.02 16.71
N SER A 56 -9.22 1.98 17.33
CA SER A 56 -8.62 3.12 18.02
C SER A 56 -7.53 3.79 17.15
N PRO A 57 -7.31 5.12 17.28
CA PRO A 57 -6.15 5.80 16.68
C PRO A 57 -4.77 5.19 17.04
N GLU A 58 -4.70 4.47 18.16
CA GLU A 58 -3.49 3.77 18.61
C GLU A 58 -3.32 2.38 17.97
N ASP A 59 -4.33 1.85 17.29
CA ASP A 59 -4.24 0.56 16.62
C ASP A 59 -3.26 0.63 15.44
N ARG A 60 -2.50 -0.46 15.26
CA ARG A 60 -1.57 -0.58 14.13
C ARG A 60 -2.34 -0.84 12.84
N ILE A 61 -2.14 0.03 11.85
CA ILE A 61 -2.75 -0.08 10.52
C ILE A 61 -1.66 -0.29 9.48
N LEU A 62 -1.84 -1.29 8.62
CA LEU A 62 -0.98 -1.59 7.47
C LEU A 62 -1.68 -1.23 6.17
N ASP A 63 -0.99 -0.53 5.27
CA ASP A 63 -1.40 -0.31 3.88
C ASP A 63 -0.47 -1.08 2.93
N ILE A 64 -1.04 -2.00 2.15
CA ILE A 64 -0.33 -2.98 1.32
C ILE A 64 -0.27 -2.51 -0.13
N GLY A 65 0.96 -2.37 -0.65
CA GLY A 65 1.21 -1.69 -1.92
C GLY A 65 0.78 -0.23 -1.82
N CYS A 66 1.34 0.46 -0.82
CA CYS A 66 0.92 1.81 -0.46
C CYS A 66 1.18 2.85 -1.54
N GLY A 67 2.00 2.54 -2.58
CA GLY A 67 2.28 3.44 -3.69
C GLY A 67 2.79 4.80 -3.21
N ASN A 68 2.06 5.87 -3.55
CA ASN A 68 2.38 7.23 -3.13
C ASN A 68 2.02 7.56 -1.67
N GLY A 69 1.43 6.63 -0.91
CA GLY A 69 1.14 6.76 0.51
C GLY A 69 -0.07 7.63 0.87
N MET A 70 -0.86 8.10 -0.11
CA MET A 70 -1.95 9.05 0.12
C MET A 70 -3.03 8.53 1.07
N PHE A 71 -3.34 7.23 1.07
CA PHE A 71 -4.30 6.65 2.01
C PHE A 71 -3.84 6.87 3.47
N LEU A 72 -2.57 6.59 3.77
CA LEU A 72 -2.04 6.76 5.12
C LEU A 72 -1.86 8.22 5.51
N ILE A 73 -1.55 9.09 4.56
CA ILE A 73 -1.48 10.54 4.78
C ILE A 73 -2.83 11.08 5.23
N GLU A 74 -3.90 10.76 4.50
CA GLU A 74 -5.25 11.19 4.85
C GLU A 74 -5.73 10.56 6.16
N LEU A 75 -5.42 9.29 6.38
CA LEU A 75 -5.75 8.60 7.63
C LEU A 75 -5.01 9.19 8.84
N ALA A 76 -3.73 9.56 8.70
CA ALA A 76 -2.94 10.17 9.76
C ALA A 76 -3.44 11.59 10.11
N LYS A 77 -3.95 12.35 9.14
CA LYS A 77 -4.60 13.66 9.40
C LYS A 77 -5.82 13.55 10.31
N GLU A 78 -6.46 12.39 10.34
CA GLU A 78 -7.59 12.06 11.23
C GLU A 78 -7.14 11.49 12.59
N GLY A 79 -5.83 11.48 12.88
CA GLY A 79 -5.25 11.08 14.17
C GLY A 79 -4.68 9.65 14.21
N PHE A 80 -4.80 8.88 13.13
CA PHE A 80 -4.30 7.49 13.06
C PHE A 80 -2.82 7.44 12.65
N GLY A 81 -1.95 7.95 13.53
CA GLY A 81 -0.52 8.07 13.28
C GLY A 81 0.28 6.76 13.41
N ASN A 82 -0.27 5.72 14.06
CA ASN A 82 0.38 4.42 14.23
C ASN A 82 0.19 3.52 12.99
N SER A 83 0.63 4.01 11.83
CA SER A 83 0.43 3.37 10.54
C SER A 83 1.72 3.06 9.82
N ILE A 84 1.69 2.01 9.00
CA ILE A 84 2.80 1.58 8.16
C ILE A 84 2.33 1.34 6.73
N GLY A 85 3.02 1.94 5.77
CA GLY A 85 2.88 1.67 4.35
C GLY A 85 3.99 0.72 3.90
N VAL A 86 3.60 -0.32 3.17
CA VAL A 86 4.56 -1.24 2.55
C VAL A 86 4.36 -1.31 1.06
N ASP A 87 5.46 -1.44 0.32
CA ASP A 87 5.46 -1.61 -1.12
C ASP A 87 6.73 -2.38 -1.51
N TYR A 88 6.67 -3.24 -2.52
CA TYR A 88 7.86 -3.97 -2.99
C TYR A 88 8.85 -3.07 -3.77
N SER A 89 8.42 -1.86 -4.14
CA SER A 89 9.19 -0.88 -4.90
C SER A 89 9.83 0.12 -3.94
N GLN A 90 11.16 0.22 -3.98
CA GLN A 90 11.84 1.24 -3.19
C GLN A 90 11.46 2.66 -3.66
N GLN A 91 11.15 2.81 -4.94
CA GLN A 91 10.72 4.08 -5.53
C GLN A 91 9.36 4.52 -5.00
N ALA A 92 8.38 3.60 -4.86
CA ALA A 92 7.11 3.90 -4.19
C ALA A 92 7.34 4.42 -2.77
N ILE A 93 8.19 3.72 -2.01
CA ILE A 93 8.52 4.08 -0.63
C ILE A 93 9.21 5.44 -0.54
N ASP A 94 10.10 5.76 -1.48
CA ASP A 94 10.77 7.05 -1.51
C ASP A 94 9.81 8.19 -1.88
N LEU A 95 8.86 7.95 -2.80
CA LEU A 95 7.79 8.89 -3.14
C LEU A 95 6.89 9.14 -1.92
N ALA A 96 6.35 8.09 -1.30
CA ALA A 96 5.47 8.19 -0.15
C ALA A 96 6.12 8.93 1.03
N ARG A 97 7.41 8.65 1.30
CA ARG A 97 8.17 9.38 2.33
C ARG A 97 8.31 10.86 1.98
N SER A 98 8.60 11.20 0.72
CA SER A 98 8.72 12.60 0.30
C SER A 98 7.39 13.34 0.52
N ILE A 99 6.27 12.75 0.10
CA ILE A 99 4.95 13.37 0.24
C ILE A 99 4.57 13.48 1.72
N GLY A 100 4.80 12.42 2.52
CA GLY A 100 4.51 12.43 3.95
C GLY A 100 5.32 13.48 4.72
N GLN A 101 6.60 13.65 4.38
CA GLN A 101 7.47 14.68 4.97
C GLN A 101 7.00 16.09 4.64
N ASP A 102 6.62 16.35 3.39
CA ASP A 102 6.11 17.66 2.96
C ASP A 102 4.73 17.98 3.56
N ASN A 103 4.04 16.98 4.14
CA ASN A 103 2.81 17.13 4.91
C ASN A 103 3.04 17.14 6.45
N ASP A 104 4.29 17.21 6.92
CA ASP A 104 4.68 17.14 8.34
C ASP A 104 4.27 15.82 9.07
N LEU A 105 4.01 14.75 8.32
CA LEU A 105 3.53 13.46 8.84
C LEU A 105 4.67 12.46 9.08
N ASN A 106 5.54 12.78 10.04
CA ASN A 106 6.68 11.92 10.39
C ASN A 106 6.32 10.67 11.22
N SER A 107 5.06 10.52 11.64
CA SER A 107 4.59 9.36 12.40
C SER A 107 4.40 8.12 11.53
N ILE A 108 4.16 8.29 10.23
CA ILE A 108 3.91 7.17 9.31
C ILE A 108 5.23 6.46 9.00
N SER A 109 5.26 5.14 9.17
CA SER A 109 6.39 4.31 8.76
C SER A 109 6.21 3.85 7.30
N TYR A 110 7.27 3.87 6.50
CA TYR A 110 7.24 3.30 5.15
C TYR A 110 8.40 2.32 4.98
N GLN A 111 8.14 1.13 4.44
CA GLN A 111 9.15 0.09 4.28
C GLN A 111 9.03 -0.64 2.94
N ALA A 112 10.16 -0.87 2.29
CA ALA A 112 10.20 -1.73 1.12
C ALA A 112 10.05 -3.18 1.55
N VAL A 113 8.93 -3.81 1.18
CA VAL A 113 8.57 -5.18 1.57
C VAL A 113 7.89 -5.89 0.41
N ASP A 114 8.38 -7.08 0.09
CA ASP A 114 7.67 -8.03 -0.76
C ASP A 114 6.61 -8.74 0.07
N ILE A 115 5.34 -8.42 -0.19
CA ILE A 115 4.19 -9.01 0.51
C ILE A 115 4.08 -10.53 0.29
N LEU A 116 4.75 -11.09 -0.73
CA LEU A 116 4.81 -12.53 -0.98
C LEU A 116 5.93 -13.23 -0.18
N SER A 117 6.87 -12.47 0.38
CA SER A 117 7.98 -12.98 1.19
C SER A 117 7.55 -13.25 2.64
N GLN A 118 7.38 -14.52 2.99
CA GLN A 118 6.97 -14.92 4.34
C GLN A 118 7.90 -14.38 5.45
N LEU A 119 9.21 -14.36 5.20
CA LEU A 119 10.19 -13.84 6.17
C LEU A 119 9.99 -12.34 6.43
N GLU A 120 9.60 -11.56 5.43
CA GLU A 120 9.37 -10.13 5.59
C GLU A 120 8.04 -9.86 6.28
N ILE A 121 7.00 -10.63 5.94
CA ILE A 121 5.70 -10.61 6.61
C ILE A 121 5.82 -10.89 8.12
N GLU A 122 6.59 -11.92 8.49
CA GLU A 122 6.82 -12.27 9.90
C GLU A 122 7.48 -11.13 10.70
N LYS A 123 8.32 -10.30 10.04
CA LYS A 123 8.98 -9.15 10.67
C LYS A 123 8.05 -7.96 10.88
N LEU A 124 7.02 -7.79 10.07
CA LEU A 124 6.05 -6.70 10.21
C LEU A 124 5.19 -6.85 11.48
N GLY A 125 5.01 -8.09 11.93
CA GLY A 125 4.16 -8.44 13.07
C GLY A 125 2.67 -8.39 12.70
N LYS A 126 1.84 -8.14 13.71
CA LYS A 126 0.37 -8.14 13.57
C LYS A 126 -0.22 -6.73 13.54
N PHE A 127 -1.33 -6.61 12.82
CA PHE A 127 -2.06 -5.36 12.60
C PHE A 127 -3.54 -5.54 12.95
N ARG A 128 -4.17 -4.47 13.43
CA ARG A 128 -5.63 -4.45 13.58
C ARG A 128 -6.32 -4.42 12.22
N ILE A 129 -5.73 -3.67 11.29
CA ILE A 129 -6.23 -3.49 9.93
C ILE A 129 -5.07 -3.71 8.97
N ALA A 130 -5.30 -4.57 7.99
CA ALA A 130 -4.49 -4.65 6.77
C ALA A 130 -5.38 -4.21 5.61
N HIS A 131 -5.02 -3.09 4.99
CA HIS A 131 -5.72 -2.50 3.87
C HIS A 131 -4.97 -2.83 2.57
N ASP A 132 -5.72 -3.24 1.55
CA ASP A 132 -5.23 -3.43 0.19
C ASP A 132 -6.17 -2.67 -0.74
N LYS A 133 -5.57 -1.86 -1.63
CA LYS A 133 -6.29 -1.19 -2.71
C LYS A 133 -5.54 -1.35 -4.02
N GLY A 134 -5.67 -2.54 -4.61
CA GLY A 134 -5.22 -2.85 -5.97
C GLY A 134 -3.98 -3.74 -6.06
N THR A 135 -3.36 -4.06 -4.93
CA THR A 135 -2.15 -4.89 -4.91
C THR A 135 -2.50 -6.33 -5.23
N PHE A 136 -3.64 -6.83 -4.73
CA PHE A 136 -4.14 -8.14 -5.15
C PHE A 136 -4.48 -8.20 -6.65
N ASP A 137 -5.01 -7.12 -7.23
CA ASP A 137 -5.28 -7.03 -8.68
C ASP A 137 -3.97 -7.11 -9.48
N ALA A 138 -2.94 -6.35 -9.08
CA ALA A 138 -1.60 -6.42 -9.68
C ALA A 138 -1.03 -7.84 -9.62
N ILE A 139 -1.15 -8.53 -8.48
CA ILE A 139 -0.74 -9.94 -8.33
C ILE A 139 -1.51 -10.86 -9.29
N CYS A 140 -2.81 -10.63 -9.46
CA CYS A 140 -3.63 -11.42 -10.39
C CYS A 140 -3.23 -11.21 -11.86
N LEU A 141 -2.68 -10.04 -12.20
CA LEU A 141 -2.21 -9.70 -13.55
C LEU A 141 -0.77 -10.16 -13.82
N CYS A 142 -0.10 -10.76 -12.84
CA CYS A 142 1.30 -11.17 -12.97
C CYS A 142 1.47 -12.24 -14.06
N PRO A 143 2.42 -12.07 -15.02
CA PRO A 143 2.66 -13.06 -16.06
C PRO A 143 3.31 -14.35 -15.55
N GLU A 144 3.93 -14.31 -14.37
CA GLU A 144 4.68 -15.41 -13.79
C GLU A 144 3.97 -15.99 -12.58
N ASP A 145 3.47 -17.22 -12.72
CA ASP A 145 2.77 -17.98 -11.68
C ASP A 145 1.71 -17.17 -10.90
N PRO A 146 0.72 -16.58 -11.57
CA PRO A 146 -0.30 -15.78 -10.89
C PRO A 146 -1.12 -16.63 -9.90
N THR A 147 -1.27 -17.93 -10.15
CA THR A 147 -1.99 -18.83 -9.24
C THR A 147 -1.22 -19.07 -7.93
N GLY A 148 0.07 -19.37 -7.99
CA GLY A 148 0.90 -19.51 -6.80
C GLY A 148 1.04 -18.20 -6.02
N LYS A 149 1.24 -17.07 -6.73
CA LYS A 149 1.34 -15.75 -6.09
C LYS A 149 0.05 -15.34 -5.38
N ARG A 150 -1.13 -15.57 -5.98
CA ARG A 150 -2.42 -15.34 -5.29
C ARG A 150 -2.56 -16.21 -4.05
N ALA A 151 -2.23 -17.49 -4.13
CA ALA A 151 -2.30 -18.38 -2.97
C ALA A 151 -1.37 -17.91 -1.85
N LYS A 152 -0.14 -17.50 -2.21
CA LYS A 152 0.85 -16.99 -1.24
C LYS A 152 0.43 -15.67 -0.61
N TYR A 153 -0.12 -14.75 -1.40
CA TYR A 153 -0.67 -13.51 -0.90
C TYR A 153 -1.75 -13.78 0.16
N LEU A 154 -2.75 -14.63 -0.15
CA LEU A 154 -3.83 -14.92 0.78
C LEU A 154 -3.33 -15.57 2.08
N GLU A 155 -2.36 -16.48 1.99
CA GLU A 155 -1.69 -17.07 3.15
C GLU A 155 -1.02 -15.99 4.01
N ASN A 156 -0.25 -15.10 3.39
CA ASN A 156 0.49 -14.06 4.08
C ASN A 156 -0.43 -13.00 4.72
N ILE A 157 -1.50 -12.57 4.04
CA ILE A 157 -2.47 -11.61 4.58
C ILE A 157 -3.19 -12.18 5.79
N PHE A 158 -3.60 -13.45 5.75
CA PHE A 158 -4.17 -14.13 6.91
C PHE A 158 -3.23 -14.09 8.11
N ASN A 159 -1.92 -14.13 7.87
CA ASN A 159 -0.90 -14.04 8.91
C ASN A 159 -0.59 -12.61 9.38
N LEU A 160 -1.13 -11.55 8.77
CA LEU A 160 -0.89 -10.16 9.18
C LEU A 160 -1.93 -9.62 10.17
N THR A 161 -3.14 -10.17 10.17
CA THR A 161 -4.19 -9.76 11.11
C THR A 161 -4.18 -10.64 12.36
N ALA A 162 -4.52 -10.05 13.51
CA ALA A 162 -4.69 -10.75 14.79
C ALA A 162 -6.16 -11.04 15.09
#